data_AF-A0A2V5NIW6-F1
#
_entry.id   AF-A0A2V5NIW6-F1
#
_cell.length_a   1.000
_cell.length_b   1.000
_cell.length_c   1.000
_cell.angle_alpha   90.00
_cell.angle_beta   90.00
_cell.angle_gamma   90.00
#
_symmetry.space_group_name_H-M   'P 1'
#
loop_
_entity.id
_entity.type
_entity.pdbx_description
1 polymer ?
#
loop_
_entity_poly.entity_id
_entity_poly.type
_entity_poly.pdbx_seq_one_letter_code
_entity_poly.pdbx_strand_id
1 'polypeptide(L)'
;MDKGQALCIWKRCATSGAAVPANAFLNPVLRPHQSSHHRPWVPVSSVAVQSDGRVLIGGYLTTVNGVLVAGIARLWGADFPPQIKSISRTGADVNLSWYAISNRTYRVQYNGNLSGTNWTDLAGDVFATSATASKTDTTFGSANQRFYRVVLLP
;
A
#
# COMPACT_ATOMS: atom_id res chain seq x y z
N MET A 1 23.03 -0.24 14.19
CA MET A 1 23.82 -0.90 13.15
C MET A 1 22.98 -2.03 12.62
N ASP A 2 22.31 -1.84 11.48
CA ASP A 2 21.53 -2.91 10.87
C ASP A 2 21.60 -2.74 9.35
N LYS A 3 21.99 -3.81 8.65
CA LYS A 3 22.36 -3.80 7.23
C LYS A 3 21.22 -4.39 6.41
N GLY A 4 20.58 -3.58 5.56
CA GLY A 4 19.59 -4.04 4.57
C GLY A 4 20.25 -4.65 3.34
N GLN A 5 19.85 -5.86 2.95
CA GLN A 5 20.35 -6.57 1.78
C GLN A 5 19.54 -6.20 0.52
N ALA A 6 20.21 -5.97 -0.62
CA ALA A 6 19.62 -5.87 -1.95
C ALA A 6 20.22 -6.94 -2.88
N LEU A 7 19.37 -7.65 -3.64
CA LEU A 7 19.75 -8.72 -4.55
C LEU A 7 19.50 -8.28 -6.00
N CYS A 8 20.57 -8.16 -6.81
CA CYS A 8 20.51 -7.92 -8.25
C CYS A 8 20.76 -9.23 -9.02
N ILE A 9 20.01 -9.47 -10.11
CA ILE A 9 20.18 -10.65 -10.97
C ILE A 9 20.36 -10.22 -12.45
N TRP A 10 21.46 -10.71 -13.06
CA TRP A 10 21.87 -10.77 -14.50
C TRP A 10 22.77 -9.68 -15.16
N LYS A 11 24.05 -10.08 -15.34
CA LYS A 11 25.14 -9.77 -16.31
C LYS A 11 25.01 -8.61 -17.33
N ARG A 12 25.63 -7.47 -16.98
CA ARG A 12 26.81 -6.80 -17.60
C ARG A 12 26.70 -5.31 -17.29
N CYS A 13 27.35 -4.86 -16.21
CA CYS A 13 27.63 -3.44 -16.03
C CYS A 13 29.13 -3.25 -16.31
N ALA A 14 29.42 -2.61 -17.43
CA ALA A 14 30.73 -2.04 -17.68
C ALA A 14 31.06 -1.01 -16.59
N THR A 15 32.34 -0.93 -16.27
CA THR A 15 32.98 0.00 -15.34
C THR A 15 32.39 1.41 -15.32
N SER A 16 31.80 1.82 -14.20
CA SER A 16 32.12 3.08 -13.50
C SER A 16 31.46 3.07 -12.11
N GLY A 17 32.23 3.49 -11.12
CA GLY A 17 32.00 3.16 -9.71
C GLY A 17 30.83 3.88 -9.05
N ALA A 18 30.00 3.11 -8.36
CA ALA A 18 29.32 3.54 -7.14
C ALA A 18 29.18 2.32 -6.22
N ALA A 19 29.72 2.42 -5.01
CA ALA A 19 29.76 1.34 -4.04
C ALA A 19 28.35 1.07 -3.47
N VAL A 20 27.89 -0.18 -3.57
CA VAL A 20 26.74 -0.68 -2.80
C VAL A 20 27.32 -1.49 -1.63
N PRO A 21 27.08 -1.13 -0.36
CA PRO A 21 27.71 -1.80 0.77
C PRO A 21 27.21 -3.24 0.94
N ALA A 22 28.14 -4.11 1.35
CA ALA A 22 28.11 -5.55 1.18
C ALA A 22 27.56 -6.35 2.37
N ASN A 23 26.63 -7.26 2.05
CA ASN A 23 26.39 -8.61 2.63
C ASN A 23 25.02 -9.12 2.12
N ALA A 24 24.93 -9.85 1.01
CA ALA A 24 25.19 -11.29 0.80
C ALA A 24 23.95 -12.21 1.00
N PHE A 25 23.27 -12.45 -0.12
CA PHE A 25 22.59 -13.66 -0.63
C PHE A 25 22.01 -14.72 0.32
N LEU A 26 20.77 -15.15 0.02
CA LEU A 26 20.42 -16.56 -0.16
C LEU A 26 19.19 -16.71 -1.10
N ASN A 27 19.27 -17.67 -2.02
CA ASN A 27 18.16 -18.27 -2.78
C ASN A 27 18.20 -19.79 -2.49
N PRO A 28 17.08 -20.52 -2.45
CA PRO A 28 16.96 -21.54 -3.49
C PRO A 28 15.53 -21.76 -4.06
N VAL A 29 15.50 -21.82 -5.39
CA VAL A 29 14.66 -22.67 -6.27
C VAL A 29 13.29 -22.14 -6.69
N LEU A 30 13.24 -21.59 -7.90
CA LEU A 30 12.24 -21.98 -8.91
C LEU A 30 13.00 -22.32 -10.20
N ARG A 31 12.85 -23.56 -10.70
CA ARG A 31 13.46 -24.01 -11.96
C ARG A 31 12.48 -23.78 -13.11
N PRO A 32 12.88 -23.12 -14.21
CA PRO A 32 12.35 -23.46 -15.52
C PRO A 32 13.44 -24.14 -16.35
N HIS A 33 13.10 -25.31 -16.87
CA HIS A 33 13.85 -26.03 -17.89
C HIS A 33 13.90 -25.20 -19.19
N GLN A 34 15.05 -25.22 -19.88
CA GLN A 34 15.36 -24.34 -21.01
C GLN A 34 14.71 -24.79 -22.33
N SER A 35 14.38 -23.83 -23.22
CA SER A 35 14.85 -23.82 -24.62
C SER A 35 14.51 -22.51 -25.34
N SER A 36 15.38 -22.17 -26.29
CA SER A 36 15.58 -20.92 -27.03
C SER A 36 14.50 -20.48 -28.04
N HIS A 37 14.58 -19.19 -28.38
CA HIS A 37 13.90 -18.41 -29.44
C HIS A 37 12.58 -17.70 -29.08
N HIS A 38 12.62 -16.36 -29.20
CA HIS A 38 11.60 -15.33 -28.89
C HIS A 38 11.47 -14.97 -27.41
N ARG A 39 11.82 -13.71 -27.07
CA ARG A 39 11.69 -13.16 -25.71
C ARG A 39 10.22 -13.07 -25.34
N PRO A 40 9.80 -13.62 -24.19
CA PRO A 40 9.01 -12.76 -23.30
C PRO A 40 9.25 -13.10 -21.82
N TRP A 41 8.88 -12.15 -20.96
CA TRP A 41 8.98 -12.16 -19.49
C TRP A 41 10.31 -11.70 -18.93
N VAL A 42 10.39 -10.39 -18.69
CA VAL A 42 11.13 -9.82 -17.55
C VAL A 42 10.07 -9.51 -16.49
N PRO A 43 9.66 -10.47 -15.63
CA PRO A 43 8.52 -10.28 -14.74
C PRO A 43 8.81 -9.17 -13.72
N VAL A 44 9.98 -9.25 -13.11
CA VAL A 44 10.49 -8.34 -12.06
C VAL A 44 12.02 -8.40 -12.18
N SER A 45 12.68 -7.26 -12.33
CA SER A 45 14.15 -7.17 -12.39
C SER A 45 14.79 -6.89 -11.02
N SER A 46 14.02 -6.40 -10.05
CA SER A 46 14.51 -6.03 -8.73
C SER A 46 13.41 -6.15 -7.66
N VAL A 47 13.82 -6.54 -6.46
CA VAL A 47 12.99 -6.54 -5.26
C VAL A 47 13.81 -5.93 -4.11
N ALA A 48 13.22 -5.00 -3.36
CA ALA A 48 13.85 -4.36 -2.22
C ALA A 48 12.89 -4.30 -1.04
N VAL A 49 13.37 -4.69 0.15
CA VAL A 49 12.62 -4.54 1.40
C VAL A 49 13.02 -3.21 2.03
N GLN A 50 12.03 -2.38 2.36
CA GLN A 50 12.21 -1.10 3.04
C GLN A 50 12.35 -1.33 4.55
N SER A 51 12.96 -0.37 5.27
CA SER A 51 13.16 -0.45 6.74
C SER A 51 11.87 -0.49 7.55
N ASP A 52 10.72 -0.22 6.92
CA ASP A 52 9.38 -0.30 7.48
C ASP A 52 8.68 -1.65 7.19
N GLY A 53 9.39 -2.63 6.66
CA GLY A 53 8.89 -3.98 6.34
C GLY A 53 8.15 -4.09 5.01
N ARG A 54 8.03 -3.02 4.22
CA ARG A 54 7.36 -3.04 2.91
C ARG A 54 8.27 -3.53 1.79
N VAL A 55 7.69 -3.98 0.68
CA VAL A 55 8.43 -4.49 -0.48
C VAL A 55 8.23 -3.56 -1.68
N LEU A 56 9.33 -3.14 -2.29
CA LEU A 56 9.35 -2.51 -3.60
C LEU A 56 9.72 -3.56 -4.65
N ILE A 57 8.98 -3.58 -5.75
CA ILE A 57 9.31 -4.36 -6.94
C ILE A 57 9.58 -3.40 -8.10
N GLY A 58 10.59 -3.71 -8.90
CA GLY A 58 10.97 -2.95 -10.08
C GLY A 58 11.20 -3.88 -11.27
N GLY A 59 10.91 -3.41 -12.48
CA GLY A 59 11.06 -4.18 -13.73
C GLY A 59 10.30 -3.58 -14.89
N TYR A 60 10.03 -4.39 -15.92
CA TYR A 60 9.07 -4.05 -16.98
C TYR A 60 7.63 -4.29 -16.51
N LEU A 61 7.30 -3.74 -15.35
CA LEU A 61 5.96 -3.77 -14.78
C LEU A 61 5.13 -2.70 -15.47
N THR A 62 4.09 -3.10 -16.19
CA THR A 62 3.10 -2.17 -16.76
C THR A 62 1.84 -2.13 -15.93
N THR A 63 1.52 -3.22 -15.21
CA THR A 63 0.39 -3.30 -14.27
C THR A 63 0.74 -4.14 -13.05
N VAL A 64 0.21 -3.76 -11.89
CA VAL A 64 0.27 -4.54 -10.64
C VAL A 64 -1.11 -4.50 -9.99
N ASN A 65 -1.72 -5.67 -9.73
CA ASN A 65 -3.11 -5.79 -9.25
C ASN A 65 -4.14 -4.99 -10.09
N GLY A 66 -3.95 -4.93 -11.41
CA GLY A 66 -4.83 -4.18 -12.33
C GLY A 66 -4.59 -2.67 -12.37
N VAL A 67 -3.66 -2.13 -11.58
CA VAL A 67 -3.27 -0.72 -11.59
C VAL A 67 -2.06 -0.53 -12.51
N LEU A 68 -2.14 0.43 -13.45
CA LEU A 68 -1.02 0.80 -14.32
C LEU A 68 0.14 1.36 -13.49
N VAL A 69 1.35 0.84 -13.70
CA VAL A 69 2.57 1.29 -13.03
C VAL A 69 3.69 1.48 -14.05
N ALA A 70 4.57 2.46 -13.84
CA ALA A 70 5.69 2.76 -14.73
C ALA A 70 6.97 2.03 -14.27
N GLY A 71 6.92 0.71 -14.21
CA GLY A 71 8.10 -0.12 -13.93
C GLY A 71 8.51 -0.23 -12.46
N ILE A 72 7.88 0.49 -11.55
CA ILE A 72 8.10 0.37 -10.10
C ILE A 72 6.75 0.30 -9.40
N ALA A 73 6.58 -0.67 -8.50
CA ALA A 73 5.40 -0.77 -7.65
C ALA A 73 5.80 -1.04 -6.19
N ARG A 74 5.06 -0.45 -5.27
CA ARG A 74 5.15 -0.80 -3.84
C ARG A 74 4.09 -1.82 -3.52
N LEU A 75 4.52 -2.99 -3.08
CA LEU A 75 3.63 -4.01 -2.54
C LEU A 75 3.38 -3.72 -1.06
N TRP A 76 2.10 -3.69 -0.72
CA TRP A 76 1.65 -3.60 0.66
C TRP A 76 1.35 -5.01 1.15
N GLY A 77 1.78 -5.35 2.36
CA GLY A 77 1.27 -6.53 3.05
C GLY A 77 -0.21 -6.34 3.44
N ALA A 78 -0.82 -7.38 4.03
CA ALA A 78 -2.20 -7.35 4.51
C ALA A 78 -2.43 -6.42 5.72
N ASP A 79 -1.46 -5.58 6.09
CA ASP A 79 -1.49 -4.70 7.26
C ASP A 79 -1.15 -3.24 6.87
N PHE A 80 -1.65 -2.77 5.73
CA PHE A 80 -1.51 -1.35 5.40
C PHE A 80 -2.44 -0.50 6.28
N PRO A 81 -1.98 0.70 6.71
CA PRO A 81 -2.84 1.62 7.45
C PRO A 81 -4.03 2.00 6.56
N PRO A 82 -5.26 2.07 7.10
CA PRO A 82 -6.44 2.36 6.29
C PRO A 82 -6.27 3.68 5.54
N GLN A 83 -6.30 3.61 4.20
CA GLN A 83 -6.17 4.77 3.33
C GLN A 83 -7.54 5.16 2.79
N ILE A 84 -7.97 6.40 3.07
CA ILE A 84 -9.22 6.94 2.54
C ILE A 84 -9.10 7.01 1.01
N LYS A 85 -10.04 6.34 0.34
CA LYS A 85 -10.15 6.25 -1.12
C LYS A 85 -11.02 7.36 -1.68
N SER A 86 -12.15 7.64 -1.04
CA SER A 86 -13.04 8.74 -1.42
C SER A 86 -13.74 9.34 -0.22
N ILE A 87 -13.97 10.65 -0.29
CA ILE A 87 -14.91 11.37 0.58
C ILE A 87 -15.81 12.16 -0.35
N SER A 88 -17.11 11.94 -0.28
CA SER A 88 -18.11 12.70 -1.02
C SER A 88 -19.22 13.13 -0.09
N ARG A 89 -19.87 14.26 -0.41
CA ARG A 89 -21.02 14.75 0.32
C ARG A 89 -22.27 14.59 -0.54
N THR A 90 -23.34 14.09 0.07
CA THR A 90 -24.65 13.95 -0.57
C THR A 90 -25.69 14.54 0.36
N GLY A 91 -26.17 15.76 0.06
CA GLY A 91 -27.08 16.50 0.94
C GLY A 91 -26.45 16.80 2.31
N ALA A 92 -27.06 16.30 3.38
CA ALA A 92 -26.59 16.46 4.76
C ALA A 92 -25.54 15.43 5.17
N ASP A 93 -25.31 14.40 4.36
CA ASP A 93 -24.50 13.25 4.71
C ASP A 93 -23.13 13.29 4.02
N VAL A 94 -22.12 12.72 4.69
CA VAL A 94 -20.79 12.51 4.12
C VAL A 94 -20.53 11.02 3.96
N ASN A 95 -20.30 10.56 2.74
CA ASN A 95 -19.93 9.18 2.46
C ASN A 95 -18.40 9.05 2.35
N LEU A 96 -17.84 8.16 3.17
CA LEU A 96 -16.43 7.82 3.17
C LEU A 96 -16.24 6.40 2.64
N SER A 97 -15.27 6.21 1.76
CA SER A 97 -14.75 4.88 1.40
C SER A 97 -13.25 4.82 1.63
N TRP A 98 -12.74 3.68 2.08
CA TRP A 98 -11.31 3.45 2.30
C TRP A 98 -10.91 2.04 1.89
N TYR A 99 -9.63 1.88 1.58
CA TYR A 99 -9.04 0.56 1.40
C TYR A 99 -8.99 -0.15 2.76
N ALA A 100 -9.53 -1.37 2.80
CA ALA A 100 -9.67 -2.15 4.02
C ALA A 100 -9.10 -3.56 3.81
N ILE A 101 -8.80 -4.22 4.93
CA ILE A 101 -8.41 -5.62 4.99
C ILE A 101 -9.66 -6.37 5.45
N SER A 102 -10.03 -7.43 4.74
CA SER A 102 -11.19 -8.23 5.14
C SER A 102 -10.95 -8.89 6.50
N ASN A 103 -12.03 -9.17 7.23
CA ASN A 103 -11.99 -9.72 8.58
C ASN A 103 -11.28 -8.81 9.60
N ARG A 104 -11.39 -7.50 9.40
CA ARG A 104 -10.95 -6.46 10.34
C ARG A 104 -12.08 -5.49 10.63
N THR A 105 -12.06 -4.92 11.83
CA THR A 105 -13.04 -3.92 12.26
C THR A 105 -12.41 -2.54 12.26
N TYR A 106 -13.10 -1.57 11.69
CA TYR A 106 -12.63 -0.19 11.57
C TYR A 106 -13.57 0.78 12.27
N ARG A 107 -13.00 1.85 12.83
CA ARG A 107 -13.73 2.98 13.37
C ARG A 107 -13.38 4.25 12.60
N VAL A 108 -14.42 4.98 12.19
CA VAL A 108 -14.26 6.33 11.65
C VAL A 108 -14.33 7.31 12.81
N GLN A 109 -13.38 8.22 12.86
CA GLN A 109 -13.36 9.34 13.80
C GLN A 109 -13.38 10.65 13.03
N TYR A 110 -13.96 11.67 13.64
CA TYR A 110 -14.04 12.99 13.05
C TYR A 110 -13.62 14.11 14.01
N ASN A 111 -13.29 15.25 13.45
CA ASN A 111 -12.98 16.47 14.18
C ASN A 111 -13.49 17.69 13.39
N GLY A 112 -14.09 18.68 14.07
CA GLY A 112 -14.53 19.92 13.42
C GLY A 112 -13.40 20.89 13.10
N ASN A 113 -12.21 20.72 13.69
CA ASN A 113 -11.07 21.61 13.53
C ASN A 113 -9.74 20.83 13.53
N LEU A 114 -8.92 20.99 12.49
CA LEU A 114 -7.58 20.38 12.38
C LEU A 114 -6.61 20.81 13.49
N SER A 115 -6.83 21.96 14.13
CA SER A 115 -5.98 22.39 15.27
C SER A 115 -6.43 21.81 16.61
N GLY A 116 -7.61 21.18 16.68
CA GLY A 116 -8.06 20.45 17.85
C GLY A 116 -7.40 19.07 17.93
N THR A 117 -6.98 18.64 19.12
CA THR A 117 -6.38 17.31 19.33
C THR A 117 -7.42 16.21 19.55
N ASN A 118 -8.66 16.58 19.85
CA ASN A 118 -9.71 15.64 20.26
C ASN A 118 -10.51 15.16 19.05
N TRP A 119 -10.32 13.89 18.69
CA TRP A 119 -11.11 13.21 17.68
C TRP A 119 -12.30 12.51 18.33
N THR A 120 -13.48 12.66 17.73
CA THR A 120 -14.73 12.05 18.20
C THR A 120 -15.06 10.81 17.38
N ASP A 121 -15.52 9.75 18.05
CA ASP A 121 -15.96 8.53 17.41
C ASP A 121 -17.28 8.74 16.66
N LEU A 122 -17.31 8.38 15.37
CA LEU A 122 -18.58 8.26 14.65
C LEU A 122 -19.22 6.92 15.01
N ALA A 123 -20.45 6.93 15.52
CA ALA A 123 -21.14 5.73 15.99
C ALA A 123 -21.23 4.62 14.93
N GLY A 124 -21.06 3.36 15.34
CA GLY A 124 -21.20 2.15 14.51
C GLY A 124 -19.90 1.69 13.83
N ASP A 125 -19.21 0.69 14.39
CA ASP A 125 -17.98 0.17 13.78
C ASP A 125 -18.25 -0.58 12.47
N VAL A 126 -17.25 -0.63 11.58
CA VAL A 126 -17.36 -1.25 10.27
C VAL A 126 -16.52 -2.51 10.21
N PHE A 127 -17.18 -3.65 10.18
CA PHE A 127 -16.54 -4.93 9.88
C PHE A 127 -16.33 -5.05 8.37
N ALA A 128 -15.08 -5.03 7.93
CA ALA A 128 -14.73 -5.11 6.52
C ALA A 128 -14.83 -6.56 6.01
N THR A 129 -15.70 -6.79 5.03
CA THR A 129 -15.86 -8.09 4.36
C THR A 129 -15.06 -8.19 3.06
N SER A 130 -14.54 -7.08 2.55
CA SER A 130 -13.82 -6.99 1.29
C SER A 130 -12.61 -6.05 1.38
N ALA A 131 -11.88 -5.88 0.27
CA ALA A 131 -10.74 -4.96 0.17
C ALA A 131 -11.12 -3.46 0.26
N THR A 132 -12.41 -3.14 0.37
CA THR A 132 -12.92 -1.79 0.55
C THR A 132 -14.02 -1.79 1.59
N ALA A 133 -14.02 -0.79 2.45
CA ALA A 133 -15.08 -0.52 3.41
C ALA A 133 -15.57 0.92 3.25
N SER A 134 -16.81 1.17 3.67
CA SER A 134 -17.41 2.49 3.61
C SER A 134 -18.23 2.78 4.86
N LYS A 135 -18.43 4.07 5.11
CA LYS A 135 -19.28 4.57 6.18
C LYS A 135 -19.87 5.91 5.82
N THR A 136 -21.13 6.10 6.18
CA THR A 136 -21.81 7.38 6.05
C THR A 136 -21.84 8.08 7.40
N ASP A 137 -21.40 9.33 7.41
CA ASP A 137 -21.61 10.26 8.51
C ASP A 137 -22.88 11.07 8.26
N THR A 138 -23.95 10.68 8.94
CA THR A 138 -25.26 11.37 8.90
C THR A 138 -25.35 12.52 9.91
N THR A 139 -24.30 12.74 10.70
CA THR A 139 -24.25 13.77 11.76
C THR A 139 -23.56 15.05 11.28
N PHE A 140 -23.18 15.11 10.01
CA PHE A 140 -22.55 16.28 9.42
C PHE A 140 -23.55 17.45 9.35
N GLY A 141 -24.77 17.22 8.83
CA GLY A 141 -25.86 18.20 8.88
C GLY A 141 -25.47 19.54 8.24
N SER A 142 -25.55 20.62 9.03
CA SER A 142 -25.17 21.98 8.64
C SER A 142 -23.75 22.39 9.06
N ALA A 143 -22.89 21.45 9.48
CA ALA A 143 -21.53 21.77 9.88
C ALA A 143 -20.75 22.46 8.75
N ASN A 144 -19.93 23.45 9.11
CA ASN A 144 -19.13 24.20 8.12
C ASN A 144 -17.95 23.39 7.60
N GLN A 145 -17.36 22.52 8.43
CA GLN A 145 -16.26 21.64 8.05
C GLN A 145 -16.14 20.45 8.99
N ARG A 146 -15.59 19.34 8.49
CA ARG A 146 -15.23 18.17 9.27
C ARG A 146 -14.04 17.46 8.64
N PHE A 147 -13.14 17.00 9.49
CA PHE A 147 -11.97 16.21 9.15
C PHE A 147 -12.19 14.79 9.62
N TYR A 148 -11.64 13.82 8.89
CA TYR A 148 -11.88 12.40 9.13
C TYR A 148 -10.58 11.63 9.19
N ARG A 149 -10.56 10.62 10.06
CA ARG A 149 -9.56 9.56 10.03
C ARG A 149 -10.22 8.21 10.25
N VAL A 150 -9.57 7.17 9.77
CA VAL A 150 -10.00 5.78 9.96
C VAL A 150 -8.98 5.09 10.84
N VAL A 151 -9.46 4.36 11.84
CA VAL A 151 -8.65 3.62 12.81
C VAL A 151 -9.00 2.14 12.72
N LEU A 152 -7.98 1.29 12.69
CA LEU A 152 -8.14 -0.15 12.81
C LEU A 152 -8.35 -0.49 14.30
N LEU A 153 -9.39 -1.26 14.62
CA LEU A 153 -9.61 -1.77 15.97
C LEU A 153 -8.87 -3.10 16.19
N PRO A 154 -8.46 -3.41 17.45
CA PRO A 154 -7.82 -4.68 17.81
C PRO A 154 -8.67 -5.91 17.49
#